data_AF-A0A665UI71-F1
#
_entry.id   AF-A0A665UI71-F1
#
_cell.length_a   1.000
_cell.length_b   1.000
_cell.length_c   1.000
_cell.angle_alpha   90.00
_cell.angle_beta   90.00
_cell.angle_gamma   90.00
#
_symmetry.space_group_name_H-M   'P 1'
#
loop_
_entity.id
_entity.type
_entity.pdbx_description
1 polymer ?
#
loop_
_entity_poly.entity_id
_entity_poly.type
_entity_poly.pdbx_seq_one_letter_code
_entity_poly.pdbx_strand_id
1 'polypeptide(L)'
;MKIAMMMMMMLFLVAPLAVANPHPNLRRAIELAEKYNHSVTQEFYVEDVQHLYESGCGDTFFCKVSEILHKHGNITKRKEEEELVRNLEMFSKHRNVSCKELLMDLPPKRNEIQIPKLMDFLCKCIRQRNFHGDRNP
;
A
#
# COMPACT_ATOMS: atom_id res chain seq x y z
N MET A 1 -45.28 20.63 -38.69
CA MET A 1 -45.16 19.30 -38.05
C MET A 1 -43.76 18.78 -38.32
N LYS A 2 -42.88 18.90 -37.32
CA LYS A 2 -42.20 17.80 -36.60
C LYS A 2 -40.99 17.21 -37.35
N ILE A 3 -39.86 17.94 -37.29
CA ILE A 3 -38.54 17.32 -37.50
C ILE A 3 -38.20 16.59 -36.19
N ALA A 4 -38.07 15.28 -36.28
CA ALA A 4 -37.83 14.40 -35.14
C ALA A 4 -36.47 14.68 -34.51
N MET A 5 -36.48 15.00 -33.22
CA MET A 5 -35.30 15.15 -32.39
C MET A 5 -34.78 13.75 -32.03
N MET A 6 -33.79 13.27 -32.79
CA MET A 6 -33.11 12.01 -32.50
C MET A 6 -32.15 12.22 -31.32
N MET A 7 -32.65 12.04 -30.10
CA MET A 7 -31.82 12.01 -28.89
C MET A 7 -30.94 10.75 -28.92
N MET A 8 -29.64 10.92 -29.18
CA MET A 8 -28.63 9.91 -28.84
C MET A 8 -28.54 9.84 -27.31
N MET A 9 -29.23 8.87 -26.70
CA MET A 9 -28.88 8.41 -25.35
C MET A 9 -27.53 7.71 -25.44
N MET A 10 -26.46 8.45 -25.14
CA MET A 10 -25.18 7.87 -24.75
C MET A 10 -25.42 7.09 -23.45
N LEU A 11 -25.62 5.78 -23.57
CA LEU A 11 -25.56 4.85 -22.46
C LEU A 11 -24.13 4.91 -21.91
N PHE A 12 -23.90 5.75 -20.89
CA PHE A 12 -22.76 5.58 -20.01
C PHE A 12 -22.94 4.23 -19.32
N LEU A 13 -22.32 3.19 -19.87
CA LEU A 13 -22.00 1.97 -19.14
C LEU A 13 -21.08 2.39 -17.99
N VAL A 14 -21.68 2.84 -16.89
CA VAL A 14 -21.06 2.75 -15.57
C VAL A 14 -20.99 1.26 -15.29
N ALA A 15 -19.92 0.63 -15.79
CA ALA A 15 -19.50 -0.65 -15.25
C ALA A 15 -19.43 -0.44 -13.74
N PRO A 16 -20.11 -1.25 -12.91
CA PRO A 16 -19.85 -1.20 -11.49
C PRO A 16 -18.36 -1.47 -11.36
N LEU A 17 -17.60 -0.48 -10.90
CA LEU A 17 -16.28 -0.72 -10.34
C LEU A 17 -16.55 -1.73 -9.23
N ALA A 18 -16.30 -3.01 -9.51
CA ALA A 18 -16.35 -4.04 -8.51
C ALA A 18 -15.32 -3.62 -7.47
N VAL A 19 -15.79 -2.99 -6.39
CA VAL A 19 -14.95 -2.64 -5.25
C VAL A 19 -14.51 -4.00 -4.72
N ALA A 20 -13.27 -4.39 -5.02
CA ALA A 20 -12.74 -5.61 -4.46
C ALA A 20 -12.76 -5.43 -2.94
N ASN A 21 -13.36 -6.37 -2.22
CA ASN A 21 -13.34 -6.32 -0.77
C ASN A 21 -11.87 -6.40 -0.33
N PRO A 22 -11.33 -5.39 0.37
CA PRO A 22 -9.95 -5.42 0.83
C PRO A 22 -9.70 -6.68 1.65
N HIS A 23 -8.53 -7.30 1.49
CA HIS A 23 -8.11 -8.35 2.41
C HIS A 23 -8.19 -7.79 3.85
N PRO A 24 -8.77 -8.50 4.84
CA PRO A 24 -8.98 -7.96 6.18
C PRO A 24 -7.71 -7.35 6.81
N ASN A 25 -6.54 -7.97 6.59
CA ASN A 25 -5.26 -7.43 7.05
C ASN A 25 -4.84 -6.12 6.34
N LEU A 26 -5.14 -5.96 5.04
CA LEU A 26 -4.89 -4.69 4.34
C LEU A 26 -5.81 -3.59 4.82
N ARG A 27 -7.08 -3.91 5.09
CA ARG A 27 -8.01 -2.98 5.72
C ARG A 27 -7.50 -2.51 7.08
N ARG A 28 -7.01 -3.44 7.90
CA ARG A 28 -6.43 -3.09 9.20
C ARG A 28 -5.13 -2.28 9.05
N ALA A 29 -4.29 -2.64 8.08
CA ALA A 29 -3.03 -1.95 7.81
C ALA A 29 -3.25 -0.47 7.39
N ILE A 30 -4.27 -0.17 6.59
CA ILE A 30 -4.54 1.23 6.20
C ILE A 30 -5.03 2.07 7.38
N GLU A 31 -5.91 1.54 8.23
CA GLU A 31 -6.35 2.24 9.46
C GLU A 31 -5.16 2.54 10.39
N LEU A 32 -4.26 1.58 10.54
CA LEU A 32 -3.06 1.73 11.36
C LEU A 32 -2.06 2.72 10.75
N ALA A 33 -1.83 2.65 9.43
CA ALA A 33 -0.93 3.55 8.73
C ALA A 33 -1.42 5.00 8.79
N GLU A 34 -2.72 5.24 8.61
CA GLU A 34 -3.33 6.57 8.78
C GLU A 34 -3.16 7.08 10.21
N LYS A 35 -3.50 6.27 11.22
CA LYS A 35 -3.32 6.64 12.64
C LYS A 35 -1.86 6.95 12.97
N TYR A 36 -0.93 6.12 12.50
CA TYR A 36 0.50 6.27 12.77
C TYR A 36 1.07 7.53 12.11
N ASN A 37 0.64 7.83 10.88
CA ASN A 37 1.02 9.05 10.18
C ASN A 37 0.65 10.32 10.97
N HIS A 38 -0.47 10.30 11.71
CA HIS A 38 -0.89 11.41 12.55
C HIS A 38 -0.13 11.54 13.87
N SER A 39 0.51 10.46 14.36
CA SER A 39 1.15 10.44 15.67
C SER A 39 2.69 10.53 15.62
N VAL A 40 3.30 10.26 14.46
CA VAL A 40 4.76 10.27 14.30
C VAL A 40 5.31 11.67 14.02
N THR A 41 6.44 11.99 14.66
CA THR A 41 7.19 13.23 14.39
C THR A 41 7.95 13.11 13.07
N GLN A 42 8.16 14.25 12.39
CA GLN A 42 8.88 14.32 11.10
C GLN A 42 10.40 14.10 11.22
N GLU A 43 10.87 13.67 12.40
CA GLU A 43 12.30 13.57 12.73
C GLU A 43 12.91 12.21 12.39
N PHE A 44 12.08 11.21 12.07
CA PHE A 44 12.55 9.86 11.74
C PHE A 44 12.66 9.67 10.23
N TYR A 45 13.85 9.28 9.79
CA TYR A 45 14.20 8.98 8.41
C TYR A 45 14.46 7.49 8.24
N VAL A 46 14.00 6.95 7.11
CA VAL A 46 14.11 5.54 6.74
C VAL A 46 14.38 5.41 5.25
N GLU A 47 14.80 4.22 4.82
CA GLU A 47 15.12 3.95 3.42
C GLU A 47 14.00 4.35 2.45
N ASP A 48 14.39 5.00 1.35
CA ASP A 48 13.47 5.47 0.31
C ASP A 48 12.93 4.32 -0.57
N VAL A 49 11.60 4.20 -0.58
CA VAL A 49 10.85 3.20 -1.37
C VAL A 49 10.08 3.81 -2.55
N GLN A 50 10.31 5.09 -2.89
CA GLN A 50 9.58 5.77 -3.97
C GLN A 50 9.64 5.01 -5.30
N HIS A 51 10.80 4.46 -5.65
CA HIS A 51 10.94 3.66 -6.87
C HIS A 51 10.03 2.41 -6.90
N LEU A 52 9.78 1.76 -5.76
CA LEU A 52 8.87 0.62 -5.65
C LEU A 52 7.41 1.06 -5.71
N TYR A 53 7.10 2.23 -5.15
CA TYR A 53 5.80 2.87 -5.27
C TYR A 53 5.48 3.21 -6.74
N GLU A 54 6.40 3.86 -7.45
CA GLU A 54 6.27 4.24 -8.86
C GLU A 54 6.22 3.03 -9.79
N SER A 55 6.81 1.90 -9.39
CA SER A 55 6.74 0.64 -10.13
C SER A 55 5.40 -0.11 -9.98
N GLY A 56 4.42 0.47 -9.27
CA GLY A 56 3.06 -0.08 -9.20
C GLY A 56 2.73 -0.91 -7.98
N CYS A 57 3.42 -0.71 -6.85
CA CYS A 57 3.05 -1.31 -5.56
C CYS A 57 3.00 -2.86 -5.56
N GLY A 58 3.96 -3.49 -6.24
CA GLY A 58 4.12 -4.94 -6.24
C GLY A 58 4.50 -5.52 -4.86
N ASP A 59 4.66 -6.84 -4.77
CA ASP A 59 4.94 -7.52 -3.51
C ASP A 59 6.26 -7.08 -2.86
N THR A 60 7.27 -6.75 -3.67
CA THR A 60 8.53 -6.16 -3.20
C THR A 60 8.32 -4.87 -2.42
N PHE A 61 7.34 -4.03 -2.80
CA PHE A 61 7.01 -2.82 -2.04
C PHE A 61 6.53 -3.19 -0.63
N PHE A 62 5.54 -4.07 -0.52
CA PHE A 62 4.96 -4.46 0.77
C PHE A 62 5.98 -5.15 1.67
N CYS A 63 6.81 -6.05 1.09
CA CYS A 63 7.90 -6.68 1.81
C CYS A 63 8.93 -5.66 2.32
N LYS A 64 9.32 -4.70 1.49
CA LYS A 64 10.31 -3.68 1.87
C LYS A 64 9.79 -2.74 2.96
N VAL A 65 8.53 -2.29 2.85
CA VAL A 65 7.88 -1.47 3.88
C VAL A 65 7.78 -2.24 5.20
N SER A 66 7.40 -3.52 5.16
CA SER A 66 7.34 -4.37 6.36
C SER A 66 8.73 -4.51 7.03
N GLU A 67 9.79 -4.70 6.24
CA GLU A 67 11.17 -4.78 6.74
C GLU A 67 11.60 -3.47 7.43
N ILE A 68 11.33 -2.32 6.79
CA ILE A 68 11.68 -0.99 7.31
C ILE A 68 10.97 -0.74 8.65
N LEU A 69 9.65 -0.99 8.71
CA LEU A 69 8.86 -0.79 9.92
C LEU A 69 9.23 -1.78 11.02
N HIS A 70 9.60 -3.01 10.68
CA HIS A 70 10.08 -3.95 11.69
C HIS A 70 11.39 -3.44 12.33
N LYS A 71 12.34 -2.95 11.52
CA LYS A 71 13.60 -2.38 12.01
C LYS A 71 13.37 -1.11 12.85
N HIS A 72 12.54 -0.20 12.38
CA HIS A 72 12.26 1.05 13.08
C HIS A 72 11.45 0.81 14.36
N GLY A 73 10.46 -0.08 14.35
CA GLY A 73 9.72 -0.51 15.54
C GLY A 73 10.61 -1.16 16.60
N ASN A 74 11.64 -1.91 16.19
CA ASN A 74 12.61 -2.47 17.13
C ASN A 74 13.43 -1.40 17.87
N ILE A 75 13.61 -0.21 17.28
CA ILE A 75 14.31 0.94 17.87
C ILE A 75 13.35 1.74 18.76
N THR A 76 12.16 2.05 18.25
CA THR A 76 11.22 2.97 18.91
C THR A 76 10.26 2.31 19.89
N LYS A 77 10.11 0.97 19.84
CA LYS A 77 9.21 0.16 20.67
C LYS A 77 7.74 0.62 20.62
N ARG A 78 7.28 1.09 19.46
CA ARG A 78 5.90 1.57 19.24
C ARG A 78 4.96 0.41 18.87
N LYS A 79 3.90 0.23 19.66
CA LYS A 79 2.93 -0.86 19.48
C LYS A 79 2.13 -0.75 18.17
N GLU A 80 1.79 0.46 17.73
CA GLU A 80 1.07 0.66 16.47
C GLU A 80 1.87 0.14 15.27
N GLU A 81 3.18 0.30 15.32
CA GLU A 81 4.09 -0.15 14.26
C GLU A 81 4.24 -1.67 14.26
N GLU A 82 4.34 -2.28 15.45
CA GLU A 82 4.31 -3.75 15.59
C GLU A 82 3.02 -4.36 15.01
N GLU A 83 1.87 -3.76 15.30
CA GLU A 83 0.59 -4.22 14.76
C GLU A 83 0.51 -4.04 13.24
N LEU A 84 1.04 -2.93 12.72
CA LEU A 84 1.11 -2.67 11.28
C LEU A 84 1.98 -3.70 10.56
N VAL A 85 3.19 -3.94 11.06
CA VAL A 85 4.11 -4.97 10.55
C VAL A 85 3.42 -6.33 10.51
N ARG A 86 2.77 -6.72 11.60
CA ARG A 86 2.08 -8.02 11.69
C ARG A 86 0.99 -8.17 10.63
N ASN A 87 0.25 -7.10 10.34
CA ASN A 87 -0.78 -7.12 9.29
C ASN A 87 -0.17 -7.24 7.88
N LEU A 88 0.93 -6.55 7.61
CA LEU A 88 1.66 -6.65 6.34
C LEU A 88 2.24 -8.05 6.14
N GLU A 89 2.86 -8.62 7.17
CA GLU A 89 3.39 -9.99 7.13
C GLU A 89 2.30 -11.04 6.87
N MET A 90 1.15 -10.92 7.55
CA MET A 90 0.04 -11.83 7.32
C MET A 90 -0.56 -11.68 5.91
N PHE A 91 -0.58 -10.46 5.36
CA PHE A 91 -0.99 -10.24 3.97
C PHE A 91 -0.04 -10.92 2.99
N SER A 92 1.27 -10.70 3.11
CA SER A 92 2.28 -11.36 2.27
C SER A 92 2.20 -12.88 2.38
N LYS A 93 2.01 -13.40 3.61
CA LYS A 93 1.85 -14.85 3.85
C LYS A 93 0.61 -15.41 3.16
N HIS A 94 -0.54 -14.72 3.23
CA HIS A 94 -1.76 -15.16 2.56
C HIS A 94 -1.59 -15.27 1.04
N ARG A 95 -0.78 -14.38 0.47
CA ARG A 95 -0.43 -14.35 -0.95
C ARG A 95 0.70 -15.33 -1.35
N ASN A 96 1.22 -16.13 -0.42
CA ASN A 96 2.37 -17.02 -0.61
C ASN A 96 3.64 -16.30 -1.08
N VAL A 97 3.85 -15.06 -0.63
CA VAL A 97 5.01 -14.25 -0.98
C VAL A 97 6.19 -14.55 -0.04
N SER A 98 7.34 -14.90 -0.61
CA SER A 98 8.61 -15.02 0.12
C SER A 98 9.33 -13.66 0.16
N CYS A 99 9.06 -12.85 1.19
CA CYS A 99 9.73 -11.54 1.32
C CYS A 99 11.25 -11.65 1.42
N LYS A 100 11.78 -12.76 1.96
CA LYS A 100 13.22 -12.97 2.03
C LYS A 100 13.84 -13.06 0.63
N GLU A 101 13.23 -13.82 -0.27
CA GLU A 101 13.70 -13.97 -1.65
C GLU A 101 13.58 -12.66 -2.43
N LEU A 102 12.44 -11.97 -2.32
CA LEU A 102 12.22 -10.70 -3.03
C LEU A 102 13.18 -9.58 -2.61
N LEU A 103 13.67 -9.61 -1.37
CA LEU A 103 14.55 -8.58 -0.84
C LEU A 103 16.04 -8.91 -1.00
N MET A 104 16.41 -10.16 -1.31
CA MET A 104 17.82 -10.55 -1.51
C MET A 104 18.47 -9.81 -2.68
N ASP A 105 17.73 -9.64 -3.77
CA ASP A 105 18.23 -9.01 -5.00
C ASP A 105 17.98 -7.50 -5.03
N LEU A 106 17.36 -6.94 -3.99
CA LEU A 106 17.04 -5.52 -3.94
C LEU A 106 18.26 -4.74 -3.39
N PRO A 107 18.92 -3.90 -4.22
CA PRO A 107 20.06 -3.13 -3.74
C PRO A 107 19.62 -2.12 -2.69
N PRO A 108 20.36 -1.98 -1.57
CA PRO A 108 20.02 -1.00 -0.54
C PRO A 108 20.06 0.40 -1.12
N LYS A 109 19.04 1.20 -0.84
CA LYS A 109 19.00 2.61 -1.22
C LYS A 109 19.67 3.46 -0.15
N ARG A 110 20.45 4.45 -0.60
CA ARG A 110 21.12 5.44 0.27
C ARG A 110 20.26 6.67 0.54
N ASN A 111 19.20 6.85 -0.25
CA ASN A 111 18.27 7.95 -0.04
C ASN A 111 17.33 7.58 1.10
N GLU A 112 16.95 8.59 1.87
CA GLU A 112 16.04 8.43 2.99
C GLU A 112 14.82 9.33 2.82
N ILE A 113 13.68 8.84 3.30
CA ILE A 113 12.42 9.56 3.38
C ILE A 113 11.95 9.60 4.82
N GLN A 114 11.14 10.60 5.14
CA GLN A 114 10.50 10.66 6.45
C GLN A 114 9.44 9.57 6.59
N ILE A 115 9.25 9.05 7.82
CA ILE A 115 8.22 8.06 8.13
C ILE A 115 6.81 8.48 7.64
N PRO A 116 6.35 9.73 7.84
CA PRO A 116 5.08 10.19 7.24
C PRO A 116 4.96 9.94 5.74
N LYS A 117 6.05 10.16 4.99
CA LYS A 117 6.08 9.94 3.54
C LYS A 117 5.99 8.45 3.20
N LEU A 118 6.67 7.59 3.97
CA LEU A 118 6.54 6.14 3.85
C LEU A 118 5.09 5.68 4.07
N MET A 119 4.43 6.21 5.11
CA MET A 119 3.01 5.91 5.38
C MET A 119 2.11 6.36 4.24
N ASP A 120 2.38 7.54 3.67
CA ASP A 120 1.63 8.08 2.55
C ASP A 120 1.72 7.17 1.31
N PHE A 121 2.91 6.63 1.02
CA PHE A 121 3.09 5.63 -0.04
C PHE A 121 2.35 4.33 0.28
N LEU A 122 2.44 3.83 1.51
CA LEU A 122 1.76 2.61 1.94
C LEU A 122 0.24 2.72 1.80
N CYS A 123 -0.37 3.80 2.29
CA CYS A 123 -1.80 4.05 2.16
C CYS A 123 -2.25 4.08 0.70
N LYS A 124 -1.47 4.74 -0.17
CA LYS A 124 -1.76 4.79 -1.63
C LYS A 124 -1.67 3.40 -2.25
N CYS A 125 -0.65 2.61 -1.93
CA CYS A 125 -0.50 1.25 -2.43
C CYS A 125 -1.62 0.31 -1.96
N ILE A 126 -2.01 0.38 -0.68
CA ILE A 126 -3.13 -0.42 -0.16
C ILE A 126 -4.43 -0.05 -0.90
N ARG A 127 -4.69 1.24 -1.09
CA ARG A 127 -5.86 1.70 -1.84
C ARG A 127 -5.82 1.20 -3.29
N GLN A 128 -4.71 1.35 -4.00
CA GLN A 128 -4.56 0.87 -5.38
C GLN A 128 -4.87 -0.64 -5.48
N ARG A 129 -4.33 -1.44 -4.56
CA ARG A 129 -4.56 -2.89 -4.55
C ARG A 129 -6.02 -3.27 -4.27
N ASN A 130 -6.71 -2.50 -3.43
CA ASN A 130 -8.14 -2.66 -3.17
C ASN A 130 -9.01 -2.23 -4.37
N PHE A 131 -8.58 -1.25 -5.17
CA PHE A 131 -9.33 -0.81 -6.36
C PHE A 131 -9.15 -1.72 -7.57
N HIS A 132 -7.98 -2.35 -7.75
CA HIS A 132 -7.71 -3.19 -8.91
C HIS A 132 -8.06 -4.68 -8.71
N GLY A 133 -8.42 -5.07 -7.48
CA GLY A 133 -8.51 -6.48 -7.10
C GLY A 133 -7.15 -7.16 -7.20
N ASP A 134 -7.05 -8.42 -6.79
CA ASP A 134 -5.82 -9.23 -6.73
C ASP A 134 -5.13 -9.53 -8.09
N ARG A 135 -5.35 -8.68 -9.11
CA ARG A 135 -4.96 -8.91 -10.52
C ARG A 135 -3.51 -8.59 -10.87
N ASN A 136 -2.66 -8.19 -9.94
CA ASN A 136 -1.21 -8.20 -10.19
C ASN A 136 -0.56 -9.41 -9.50
N PRO A 137 0.07 -10.31 -10.29
CA PRO A 137 1.11 -11.19 -9.79
C PRO A 137 2.23 -10.39 -9.11
#